data_AF-A0A927AH16-F1
#
_entry.id   AF-A0A927AH16-F1
#
_cell.length_a   1.000
_cell.length_b   1.000
_cell.length_c   1.000
_cell.angle_alpha   90.00
_cell.angle_beta   90.00
_cell.angle_gamma   90.00
#
_symmetry.space_group_name_H-M   'P 1'
#
loop_
_entity.id
_entity.type
_entity.pdbx_description
1 polymer ?
#
loop_
_entity_poly.entity_id
_entity_poly.type
_entity_poly.pdbx_seq_one_letter_code
_entity_poly.pdbx_strand_id
1 'polypeptide(L)'
;MQPNQVLTYCNVMELLVAQEVHRQLQQLPPKLVNYINPAHAIAYALNRLPALYATSPRGWYLQQQRAKAKLAPQIIVAVGQALAAVQQDSLNMVNSLPSAENAENLEESASDVDVEQAKSSDFSLSWVRSLFGLGGIHKADGRRSR
;
A
#
# COMPACT_ATOMS: atom_id res chain seq x y z
N MET A 1 30.86 0.90 23.95
CA MET A 1 30.28 1.16 22.62
C MET A 1 28.77 1.11 22.77
N GLN A 2 28.08 2.25 22.65
CA GLN A 2 26.61 2.26 22.67
C GLN A 2 26.10 1.74 21.32
N PRO A 3 25.00 0.96 21.28
CA PRO A 3 24.50 0.41 20.03
C PRO A 3 24.10 1.54 19.10
N ASN A 4 24.53 1.42 17.83
CA ASN A 4 24.22 2.33 16.74
C ASN A 4 22.69 2.49 16.64
N GLN A 5 22.15 3.60 17.13
CA GLN A 5 20.73 3.87 17.04
C GLN A 5 20.40 4.18 15.59
N VAL A 6 19.88 3.18 14.88
CA VAL A 6 19.34 3.36 13.53
C VAL A 6 18.20 4.37 13.63
N LEU A 7 18.38 5.54 13.01
CA LEU A 7 17.34 6.56 12.93
C LEU A 7 16.20 6.06 12.04
N THR A 8 15.15 5.53 12.66
CA THR A 8 13.96 5.04 11.94
C THR A 8 13.01 6.20 11.66
N TYR A 9 12.84 6.56 10.38
CA TYR A 9 11.80 7.46 9.91
C TYR A 9 10.66 6.65 9.28
N CYS A 10 9.42 7.11 9.41
CA CYS A 10 8.25 6.48 8.79
C CYS A 10 7.25 7.50 8.28
N ASN A 11 6.55 7.17 7.19
CA ASN A 11 5.49 7.99 6.64
C ASN A 11 4.16 7.62 7.31
N VAL A 12 3.56 8.58 8.01
CA VAL A 12 2.29 8.38 8.74
C VAL A 12 1.12 8.09 7.81
N MET A 13 1.20 8.55 6.55
CA MET A 13 0.14 8.36 5.56
C MET A 13 -0.03 6.90 5.16
N GLU A 14 1.00 6.06 5.25
CA GLU A 14 0.95 4.65 4.86
C GLU A 14 -0.17 3.90 5.58
N LEU A 15 -0.27 4.08 6.91
CA LEU A 15 -1.30 3.43 7.71
C LEU A 15 -2.70 3.93 7.35
N LEU A 16 -2.87 5.24 7.20
CA LEU A 16 -4.19 5.85 6.95
C LEU A 16 -4.71 5.49 5.55
N VAL A 17 -3.83 5.48 4.55
CA VAL A 17 -4.18 5.07 3.19
C VAL A 17 -4.50 3.59 3.13
N ALA A 18 -3.71 2.73 3.77
CA ALA A 18 -3.99 1.29 3.81
C ALA A 18 -5.35 0.97 4.45
N GLN A 19 -5.68 1.67 5.56
CA GLN A 19 -6.99 1.55 6.21
C GLN A 19 -8.13 1.96 5.28
N GLU A 20 -7.98 3.09 4.59
CA GLU A 20 -9.02 3.59 3.69
C GLU A 20 -9.18 2.71 2.45
N VAL A 21 -8.10 2.20 1.88
CA VAL A 21 -8.14 1.21 0.78
C VAL A 21 -8.93 -0.01 1.19
N HIS A 22 -8.64 -0.57 2.37
CA HIS A 22 -9.38 -1.73 2.87
C HIS A 22 -10.86 -1.40 3.12
N ARG A 23 -11.15 -0.22 3.70
CA ARG A 23 -12.52 0.25 3.95
C ARG A 23 -13.32 0.38 2.66
N GLN A 24 -12.76 0.98 1.60
CA GLN A 24 -13.44 1.11 0.32
C GLN A 24 -13.57 -0.23 -0.42
N LEU A 25 -12.56 -1.10 -0.35
CA LEU A 25 -12.64 -2.45 -0.92
C LEU A 25 -13.77 -3.28 -0.31
N GLN A 26 -13.97 -3.20 1.01
CA GLN A 26 -15.10 -3.87 1.69
C GLN A 26 -16.48 -3.39 1.23
N GLN A 27 -16.56 -2.17 0.67
CA GLN A 27 -17.81 -1.60 0.15
C GLN A 27 -18.08 -1.99 -1.31
N LEU A 28 -17.10 -2.58 -2.01
CA LEU A 28 -17.26 -3.00 -3.39
C LEU A 28 -17.90 -4.39 -3.50
N PRO A 29 -18.60 -4.68 -4.62
CA PRO A 29 -19.08 -6.02 -4.91
C PRO A 29 -17.93 -7.04 -4.92
N PRO A 30 -18.09 -8.24 -4.31
CA PRO A 30 -17.02 -9.24 -4.22
C PRO A 30 -16.40 -9.63 -5.57
N LYS A 31 -17.19 -9.59 -6.64
CA LYS A 31 -16.72 -9.87 -8.01
C LYS A 31 -15.62 -8.90 -8.44
N LEU A 32 -15.72 -7.62 -8.08
CA LEU A 32 -14.73 -6.61 -8.47
C LEU A 32 -13.49 -6.65 -7.58
N VAL A 33 -13.66 -6.96 -6.28
CA VAL A 33 -12.56 -7.03 -5.32
C VAL A 33 -11.47 -8.02 -5.77
N ASN A 34 -11.85 -9.14 -6.39
CA ASN A 34 -10.93 -10.17 -6.87
C ASN A 34 -9.93 -9.68 -7.94
N TYR A 35 -10.24 -8.59 -8.65
CA TYR A 35 -9.41 -8.05 -9.74
C TYR A 35 -8.54 -6.86 -9.30
N ILE A 36 -8.62 -6.48 -8.03
CA ILE A 36 -7.92 -5.29 -7.51
C ILE A 36 -6.79 -5.74 -6.60
N ASN A 37 -5.56 -5.37 -6.95
CA ASN A 37 -4.43 -5.51 -6.04
C ASN A 37 -4.39 -4.32 -5.06
N PRO A 38 -4.64 -4.52 -3.75
CA PRO A 38 -4.62 -3.44 -2.77
C PRO A 38 -3.26 -2.74 -2.68
N ALA A 39 -2.15 -3.45 -2.90
CA ALA A 39 -0.82 -2.86 -2.86
C ALA A 39 -0.62 -1.81 -3.95
N HIS A 40 -1.11 -2.09 -5.17
CA HIS A 40 -1.05 -1.13 -6.28
C HIS A 40 -1.91 0.11 -5.98
N ALA A 41 -3.11 -0.09 -5.41
CA ALA A 41 -3.98 1.01 -5.03
C ALA A 41 -3.36 1.89 -3.92
N ILE A 42 -2.71 1.26 -2.92
CA ILE A 42 -1.98 1.98 -1.87
C ILE A 42 -0.84 2.81 -2.47
N ALA A 43 0.00 2.21 -3.31
CA ALA A 43 1.12 2.91 -3.94
C ALA A 43 0.65 4.08 -4.81
N TYR A 44 -0.38 3.84 -5.63
CA TYR A 44 -0.98 4.86 -6.47
C TYR A 44 -1.53 6.04 -5.66
N ALA A 45 -2.23 5.77 -4.55
CA ALA A 45 -2.76 6.80 -3.68
C ALA A 45 -1.65 7.57 -2.94
N LEU A 46 -0.65 6.88 -2.39
CA LEU A 46 0.47 7.51 -1.69
C LEU A 46 1.27 8.46 -2.58
N ASN A 47 1.45 8.11 -3.86
CA ASN A 47 2.15 8.96 -4.83
C ASN A 47 1.39 10.26 -5.16
N ARG A 48 0.15 10.41 -4.71
CA ARG A 48 -0.71 11.59 -4.95
C ARG A 48 -1.03 12.38 -3.68
N LEU A 49 -0.57 11.91 -2.54
CA LEU A 49 -0.86 12.51 -1.24
C LEU A 49 0.42 13.14 -0.66
N PRO A 50 0.30 14.24 0.11
CA PRO A 50 1.45 14.81 0.78
C PRO A 50 2.00 13.81 1.80
N ALA A 51 3.29 13.47 1.69
CA ALA A 51 3.96 12.59 2.63
C ALA A 51 4.16 13.29 3.99
N LEU A 52 3.89 12.57 5.09
CA LEU A 52 4.06 13.08 6.45
C LEU A 52 5.03 12.18 7.20
N TYR A 53 6.32 12.52 7.17
CA TYR A 53 7.33 11.77 7.87
C TYR A 53 7.41 12.13 9.36
N ALA A 54 7.71 11.12 10.17
CA ALA A 54 8.04 11.27 11.58
C ALA A 54 9.27 10.42 11.93
N THR A 55 10.12 10.98 12.77
CA THR A 55 11.34 10.33 13.31
C THR A 55 11.19 9.97 14.80
N SER A 56 10.02 10.24 15.38
CA SER A 56 9.72 9.92 16.78
C SER A 56 8.27 9.46 16.94
N PRO A 57 7.96 8.61 17.94
CA PRO A 57 6.59 8.19 18.21
C PRO A 57 5.63 9.36 18.50
N ARG A 58 6.11 10.40 19.20
CA ARG A 58 5.33 11.61 19.47
C ARG A 58 5.04 12.39 18.20
N GLY A 59 6.04 12.56 17.33
CA GLY A 59 5.88 13.19 16.02
C GLY A 59 4.90 12.42 15.14
N TRP A 60 4.97 11.10 15.18
CA TRP A 60 4.05 10.21 14.45
C TRP A 60 2.60 10.44 14.86
N TYR A 61 2.31 10.45 16.17
CA TYR A 61 0.96 10.70 16.68
C TYR A 61 0.42 12.07 16.27
N LEU A 62 1.24 13.12 16.39
CA LEU A 62 0.83 14.48 16.02
C LEU A 62 0.53 14.58 14.52
N GLN A 63 1.39 14.01 13.68
CA GLN A 63 1.17 13.96 12.22
C GLN A 63 -0.08 13.15 11.87
N GLN A 64 -0.33 12.06 12.60
CA GLN A 64 -1.52 11.24 12.39
C GLN A 64 -2.80 12.03 12.68
N GLN A 65 -2.84 12.75 13.80
CA GLN A 65 -3.98 13.58 14.16
C GLN A 65 -4.19 14.70 13.15
N ARG A 66 -3.11 15.36 12.71
CA ARG A 66 -3.16 16.37 11.66
C ARG A 66 -3.72 15.80 10.36
N ALA A 67 -3.27 14.63 9.94
CA ALA A 67 -3.73 13.96 8.73
C ALA A 67 -5.22 13.62 8.81
N LYS A 68 -5.67 13.04 9.93
CA LYS A 68 -7.09 12.74 10.16
C LYS A 68 -7.97 13.99 10.12
N ALA A 69 -7.51 15.10 10.71
CA ALA A 69 -8.28 16.33 10.75
C ALA A 69 -8.33 17.08 9.41
N LYS A 70 -7.24 17.08 8.63
CA LYS A 70 -7.10 17.96 7.45
C LYS A 70 -7.06 17.24 6.11
N LEU A 71 -6.57 16.00 6.09
CA LEU A 71 -6.31 15.24 4.86
C LEU A 71 -7.31 14.10 4.64
N ALA A 72 -8.19 13.80 5.60
CA ALA A 72 -9.19 12.72 5.44
C ALA A 72 -9.99 12.81 4.13
N PRO A 73 -10.52 13.98 3.71
CA PRO A 73 -11.23 14.08 2.42
C PRO A 73 -10.32 13.76 1.22
N GLN A 74 -9.07 14.22 1.26
CA GLN A 74 -8.09 13.97 0.19
C GLN A 74 -7.71 12.50 0.11
N ILE A 75 -7.53 11.84 1.26
CA ILE A 75 -7.25 10.40 1.34
C ILE A 75 -8.41 9.61 0.70
N ILE A 76 -9.66 9.94 1.04
CA ILE A 76 -10.85 9.26 0.49
C ILE A 76 -10.89 9.39 -1.04
N VAL A 77 -10.71 10.60 -1.56
CA VAL A 77 -10.73 10.86 -3.01
C VAL A 77 -9.56 10.16 -3.71
N ALA A 78 -8.35 10.27 -3.18
CA ALA A 78 -7.16 9.65 -3.77
C ALA A 78 -7.28 8.12 -3.82
N VAL A 79 -7.80 7.50 -2.75
CA VAL A 79 -8.04 6.05 -2.71
C VAL A 79 -9.14 5.64 -3.71
N GLY A 80 -10.22 6.41 -3.83
CA GLY A 80 -11.26 6.13 -4.82
C GLY A 80 -10.72 6.16 -6.25
N GLN A 81 -9.90 7.17 -6.57
CA GLN A 81 -9.20 7.26 -7.86
C GLN A 81 -8.23 6.09 -8.06
N ALA A 82 -7.52 5.67 -7.01
CA ALA A 82 -6.59 4.56 -7.07
C ALA A 82 -7.29 3.24 -7.39
N LEU A 83 -8.42 2.97 -6.71
CA LEU A 83 -9.20 1.76 -6.96
C LEU A 83 -9.78 1.74 -8.38
N ALA A 84 -10.26 2.88 -8.89
CA ALA A 84 -10.74 3.00 -10.26
C ALA A 84 -9.62 2.78 -11.29
N ALA A 85 -8.45 3.39 -11.08
CA ALA A 85 -7.30 3.24 -11.96
C ALA A 85 -6.80 1.79 -11.99
N VAL A 86 -6.65 1.14 -10.83
CA VAL A 86 -6.19 -0.25 -10.76
C VAL A 86 -7.20 -1.22 -11.40
N GLN A 87 -8.50 -0.96 -11.27
CA GLN A 87 -9.52 -1.74 -11.98
C GLN A 87 -9.33 -1.61 -13.50
N GLN A 88 -9.10 -0.40 -13.99
CA GLN A 88 -8.92 -0.14 -15.42
C GLN A 88 -7.60 -0.76 -15.94
N ASP A 89 -6.51 -0.67 -15.18
CA ASP A 89 -5.22 -1.27 -15.53
C ASP A 89 -5.29 -2.81 -15.57
N SER A 90 -6.03 -3.44 -14.65
CA SER A 90 -6.30 -4.88 -14.69
C SER A 90 -7.08 -5.29 -15.95
N LEU A 91 -7.95 -4.42 -16.47
CA LEU A 91 -8.67 -4.65 -17.74
C LEU A 91 -7.80 -4.32 -18.97
N ASN A 92 -6.87 -3.38 -18.83
CA ASN A 92 -5.94 -2.93 -19.86
C ASN A 92 -4.63 -3.72 -19.92
N MET A 93 -4.44 -4.75 -19.09
CA MET A 93 -3.26 -5.63 -19.08
C MET A 93 -3.05 -6.42 -20.40
N VAL A 94 -3.90 -6.19 -21.41
CA VAL A 94 -3.73 -6.61 -22.81
C VAL A 94 -2.80 -5.66 -23.58
N ASN A 95 -2.51 -4.48 -23.04
CA ASN A 95 -1.65 -3.47 -23.68
C ASN A 95 -0.34 -3.31 -22.90
N SER A 96 0.36 -4.44 -22.73
CA SER A 96 1.74 -4.50 -22.30
C SER A 96 2.60 -3.46 -23.01
N LEU A 97 3.62 -2.95 -22.30
CA LEU A 97 4.70 -2.16 -22.89
C LEU A 97 5.12 -2.81 -24.22
N PRO A 98 5.30 -2.02 -25.30
CA PRO A 98 5.72 -2.57 -26.57
C PRO A 98 6.98 -3.40 -26.33
N SER A 99 6.89 -4.69 -26.68
CA SER A 99 8.05 -5.57 -26.79
C SER A 99 9.12 -4.81 -27.60
N ALA A 100 10.38 -4.97 -27.21
CA ALA A 100 11.53 -4.19 -27.70
C ALA A 100 11.72 -4.21 -29.23
N GLU A 101 10.94 -5.01 -29.96
CA GLU A 101 10.83 -5.03 -31.42
C GLU A 101 10.27 -3.72 -32.04
N ASN A 102 9.73 -2.78 -31.25
CA ASN A 102 9.30 -1.46 -31.74
C ASN A 102 10.17 -0.29 -31.22
N ALA A 103 11.28 -0.57 -30.54
CA ALA A 103 12.13 0.45 -29.88
C ALA A 103 13.15 1.13 -30.82
N GLU A 104 13.27 0.71 -32.08
CA GLU A 104 14.29 1.23 -33.00
C GLU A 104 14.04 2.66 -33.51
N ASN A 105 12.98 3.36 -33.08
CA ASN A 105 12.65 4.71 -33.58
C ASN A 105 12.74 5.85 -32.53
N LEU A 106 13.25 5.61 -31.32
CA LEU A 106 13.39 6.64 -30.29
C LEU A 106 14.75 6.58 -29.58
N GLU A 107 15.84 6.42 -30.34
CA GLU A 107 17.18 6.75 -29.86
C GLU A 107 17.47 8.23 -30.13
N GLU A 108 17.08 9.12 -29.21
CA GLU A 108 17.95 10.23 -28.86
C GLU A 108 17.57 10.81 -27.48
N SER A 109 18.53 10.77 -26.56
CA SER A 109 18.60 11.52 -25.30
C SER A 109 17.77 11.04 -24.10
N ALA A 110 18.27 10.04 -23.37
CA ALA A 110 18.59 10.19 -21.94
C ALA A 110 19.28 8.94 -21.39
N SER A 111 20.52 9.15 -20.94
CA SER A 111 21.44 8.21 -20.32
C SER A 111 20.99 7.72 -18.93
N ASP A 112 21.25 6.43 -18.68
CA ASP A 112 21.63 5.79 -17.42
C ASP A 112 20.73 5.95 -16.20
N VAL A 113 19.84 4.96 -15.96
CA VAL A 113 19.65 4.39 -14.60
C VAL A 113 19.32 2.90 -14.72
N ASP A 114 20.25 2.06 -14.27
CA ASP A 114 20.07 0.62 -14.09
C ASP A 114 18.90 0.31 -13.14
N VAL A 115 17.87 -0.37 -13.64
CA VAL A 115 16.81 -0.96 -12.82
C VAL A 115 16.85 -2.48 -13.03
N GLU A 116 17.86 -3.11 -12.43
CA GLU A 116 17.84 -4.55 -12.23
C GLU A 116 16.87 -4.93 -11.10
N GLN A 117 15.86 -5.71 -11.49
CA GLN A 117 15.44 -6.90 -10.76
C GLN A 117 15.00 -6.76 -9.28
N ALA A 118 13.70 -6.49 -9.06
CA ALA A 118 13.02 -6.91 -7.82
C ALA A 118 11.68 -7.57 -8.14
N LYS A 119 11.76 -8.78 -8.69
CA LYS A 119 10.63 -9.72 -8.70
C LYS A 119 10.42 -10.23 -7.27
N SER A 120 9.23 -9.98 -6.74
CA SER A 120 8.45 -10.90 -5.90
C SER A 120 9.16 -11.52 -4.68
N SER A 121 9.13 -10.83 -3.54
CA SER A 121 8.82 -11.41 -2.22
C SER A 121 8.88 -10.30 -1.17
N ASP A 122 8.02 -10.38 -0.15
CA ASP A 122 8.04 -9.55 1.07
C ASP A 122 7.43 -8.13 1.03
N PHE A 123 6.17 -8.03 0.61
CA PHE A 123 5.28 -7.00 1.18
C PHE A 123 4.18 -7.65 2.04
N SER A 124 4.60 -8.51 2.97
CA SER A 124 3.70 -9.05 3.98
C SER A 124 3.36 -7.95 4.98
N LEU A 125 2.16 -7.39 4.86
CA LEU A 125 1.54 -6.48 5.83
C LEU A 125 1.19 -7.19 7.17
N SER A 126 2.05 -8.11 7.62
CA SER A 126 1.89 -8.87 8.87
C SER A 126 1.82 -7.93 10.08
N TRP A 127 2.55 -6.82 10.04
CA TRP A 127 2.53 -5.79 11.07
C TRP A 127 1.18 -5.06 11.18
N VAL A 128 0.43 -4.91 10.07
CA VAL A 128 -0.92 -4.32 10.06
C VAL A 128 -1.91 -5.26 10.76
N ARG A 129 -1.79 -6.58 10.57
CA ARG A 129 -2.63 -7.57 11.27
C ARG A 129 -2.33 -7.62 12.77
N SER A 130 -1.07 -7.46 13.16
CA SER A 130 -0.65 -7.45 14.57
C SER A 130 -1.22 -6.26 15.36
N LEU A 131 -1.41 -5.10 14.71
CA LEU A 131 -1.98 -3.91 15.34
C LEU A 131 -3.51 -3.96 15.52
N PHE A 132 -4.22 -4.80 14.74
CA PHE A 132 -5.69 -4.85 14.70
C PHE A 132 -6.32 -6.08 15.37
N GLY A 133 -5.56 -6.92 16.07
CA GLY A 133 -6.12 -7.91 17.00
C GLY A 133 -7.11 -8.92 16.40
N LEU A 134 -7.16 -9.09 15.08
CA LEU A 134 -7.92 -10.16 14.42
C LEU A 134 -7.07 -11.45 14.42
N GLY A 135 -6.66 -11.87 15.61
CA GLY A 135 -6.11 -13.19 15.88
C GLY A 135 -7.25 -14.18 15.96
N GLY A 136 -7.30 -15.10 14.99
CA GLY A 136 -8.23 -16.21 14.98
C GLY A 136 -8.20 -16.97 16.31
N ILE A 137 -9.38 -17.10 16.91
CA ILE A 137 -9.63 -18.03 18.00
C ILE A 137 -9.59 -19.42 17.37
N HIS A 138 -8.51 -20.18 17.59
CA HIS A 138 -8.47 -21.60 17.31
C HIS A 138 -8.20 -22.41 18.58
N LYS A 139 -9.27 -23.11 18.97
CA LYS A 139 -9.32 -24.49 19.47
C LYS A 139 -8.73 -24.79 20.88
N ALA A 140 -9.64 -25.02 21.83
CA ALA A 140 -9.41 -25.97 22.92
C ALA A 140 -10.35 -27.16 22.71
N ASP A 141 -9.80 -28.25 22.16
CA ASP A 141 -10.33 -29.60 22.31
C ASP A 141 -9.94 -30.11 23.70
N GLY A 142 -10.88 -30.75 24.39
CA GLY A 142 -10.73 -31.16 25.78
C GLY A 142 -11.85 -32.10 26.20
N ARG A 143 -11.77 -33.35 25.71
CA ARG A 143 -12.50 -34.51 26.23
C ARG A 143 -12.56 -34.52 27.77
N ARG A 144 -13.75 -34.74 28.34
CA ARG A 144 -13.91 -35.72 29.43
C ARG A 144 -15.36 -36.17 29.56
N SER A 145 -15.54 -37.46 29.29
CA SER A 145 -16.64 -38.29 29.75
C SER A 145 -16.79 -38.23 31.27
N ARG A 146 -18.02 -38.12 31.75
CA ARG A 146 -18.67 -39.07 32.68
C ARG A 146 -20.13 -38.66 32.90
#